data_AF-A0A813IX94-F1
#
_entry.id   AF-A0A813IX94-F1
#
_cell.length_a   1.000
_cell.length_b   1.000
_cell.length_c   1.000
_cell.angle_alpha   90.00
_cell.angle_beta   90.00
_cell.angle_gamma   90.00
#
_symmetry.space_group_name_H-M   'P 1'
#
loop_
_entity.id
_entity.type
_entity.pdbx_description
1 polymer ?
#
loop_
_entity_poly.entity_id
_entity_poly.type
_entity_poly.pdbx_seq_one_letter_code
_entity_poly.pdbx_strand_id
1 'polypeptide(L)'
;DMQEVLRHARDSESSLAVVLRHVEENLAAPPHEWRRIHGALCLLERLLRPVAEAGAADCDEVLVGRSWFEAKMQGRLSVLEHFDYAEDPRVVKLVRRAATAARQTAERHVLCDEGDE
;
A
#
# COMPACT_ATOMS: atom_id res chain seq x y z
N ASP A 1 14.68 -3.73 -7.85
CA ASP A 1 13.66 -3.11 -8.73
C ASP A 1 12.27 -3.27 -8.07
N MET A 2 11.30 -2.38 -8.29
CA MET A 2 9.95 -2.52 -7.71
C MET A 2 9.19 -3.74 -8.26
N GLN A 3 9.40 -4.09 -9.53
CA GLN A 3 8.80 -5.31 -10.11
C GLN A 3 9.38 -6.58 -9.48
N GLU A 4 10.67 -6.56 -9.18
CA GLU A 4 11.37 -7.66 -8.51
C GLU A 4 10.87 -7.88 -7.07
N VAL A 5 10.59 -6.80 -6.33
CA VAL A 5 9.99 -6.89 -4.98
C VAL A 5 8.60 -7.52 -5.04
N LEU A 6 7.77 -7.13 -6.02
CA LEU A 6 6.44 -7.70 -6.19
C LEU A 6 6.50 -9.17 -6.59
N ARG A 7 7.42 -9.54 -7.49
CA ARG A 7 7.67 -10.94 -7.84
C ARG A 7 8.07 -11.75 -6.60
N HIS A 8 9.01 -11.23 -5.81
CA HIS A 8 9.46 -11.92 -4.61
C HIS A 8 8.36 -12.08 -3.55
N ALA A 9 7.50 -11.08 -3.38
CA ALA A 9 6.34 -11.17 -2.48
C ALA A 9 5.37 -12.29 -2.88
N ARG A 10 5.30 -12.63 -4.18
CA ARG A 10 4.44 -13.71 -4.69
C ARG A 10 5.04 -15.10 -4.52
N ASP A 11 6.37 -15.20 -4.42
CA ASP A 11 7.05 -16.49 -4.36
C ASP A 11 6.67 -17.30 -3.10
N SER A 12 6.35 -16.63 -1.98
CA SER A 12 5.90 -17.30 -0.75
C SER A 12 5.20 -16.35 0.22
N GLU A 13 4.37 -16.90 1.10
CA GLU A 13 3.74 -16.16 2.21
C GLU A 13 4.80 -15.54 3.16
N SER A 14 5.92 -16.22 3.37
CA SER A 14 7.03 -15.69 4.19
C SER A 14 7.67 -14.46 3.55
N SER A 15 7.85 -14.48 2.22
CA SER A 15 8.35 -13.32 1.47
C SER A 15 7.37 -12.16 1.53
N LEU A 16 6.07 -12.44 1.34
CA LEU A 16 5.02 -11.44 1.48
C LEU A 16 5.03 -10.81 2.88
N ALA A 17 5.10 -11.61 3.94
CA ALA A 17 5.14 -11.12 5.31
C ALA A 17 6.33 -10.18 5.57
N VAL A 18 7.50 -10.47 4.98
CA VAL A 18 8.67 -9.58 5.05
C VAL A 18 8.40 -8.25 4.36
N VAL A 19 7.79 -8.27 3.18
CA VAL A 19 7.43 -7.07 2.42
C VAL A 19 6.36 -6.24 3.17
N LEU A 20 5.33 -6.88 3.72
CA LEU A 20 4.29 -6.21 4.50
C LEU A 20 4.85 -5.58 5.78
N ARG A 21 5.75 -6.27 6.49
CA ARG A 21 6.47 -5.70 7.63
C ARG A 21 7.30 -4.48 7.22
N HIS A 22 8.00 -4.56 6.08
CA HIS A 22 8.75 -3.42 5.55
C HIS A 22 7.83 -2.22 5.26
N VAL A 23 6.65 -2.44 4.67
CA VAL A 23 5.66 -1.38 4.47
C VAL A 23 5.21 -0.79 5.81
N GLU A 24 4.84 -1.62 6.80
CA GLU A 24 4.45 -1.18 8.15
C GLU A 24 5.51 -0.27 8.78
N GLU A 25 6.77 -0.70 8.79
CA GLU A 25 7.89 0.03 9.39
C GLU A 25 8.12 1.38 8.71
N ASN A 26 8.06 1.43 7.37
CA ASN A 26 8.33 2.66 6.63
C ASN A 26 7.17 3.66 6.66
N LEU A 27 5.92 3.20 6.75
CA LEU A 27 4.78 4.10 6.95
C LEU A 27 4.71 4.67 8.37
N ALA A 28 5.38 4.05 9.33
CA ALA A 28 5.55 4.56 10.69
C ALA A 28 6.77 5.49 10.84
N ALA A 29 7.55 5.72 9.78
CA ALA A 29 8.72 6.60 9.81
C ALA A 29 8.33 8.06 10.15
N PRO A 30 9.24 8.84 10.73
CA PRO A 30 8.97 10.24 11.06
C PRO A 30 8.82 11.12 9.80
N PRO A 31 8.12 12.27 9.86
CA PRO A 31 7.82 13.08 8.69
C PRO A 31 9.02 13.55 7.86
N HIS A 32 10.16 13.82 8.49
CA HIS A 32 11.39 14.21 7.78
C HIS A 32 11.97 13.09 6.89
N GLU A 33 11.54 11.85 7.11
CA GLU A 33 11.86 10.68 6.27
C GLU A 33 10.79 10.42 5.20
N TRP A 34 10.09 11.46 4.74
CA TRP A 34 8.96 11.37 3.79
C TRP A 34 9.23 10.52 2.54
N ARG A 35 10.49 10.40 2.09
CA ARG A 35 10.84 9.54 0.95
C ARG A 35 10.56 8.06 1.23
N ARG A 36 10.82 7.60 2.46
CA ARG A 36 10.53 6.24 2.91
C ARG A 36 9.03 5.99 2.98
N ILE A 37 8.31 6.94 3.59
CA ILE A 37 6.84 6.91 3.69
C ILE A 37 6.23 6.84 2.29
N HIS A 38 6.62 7.76 1.41
CA HIS A 38 6.11 7.80 0.04
C HIS A 38 6.44 6.53 -0.76
N GLY A 39 7.68 6.02 -0.65
CA GLY A 39 8.07 4.77 -1.29
C GLY A 39 7.24 3.58 -0.83
N ALA A 40 6.98 3.49 0.48
CA ALA A 40 6.12 2.45 1.07
C ALA A 40 4.66 2.59 0.65
N LEU A 41 4.13 3.81 0.52
CA LEU A 41 2.78 4.06 -0.01
C LEU A 41 2.65 3.58 -1.45
N CYS A 42 3.63 3.88 -2.31
CA CYS A 42 3.63 3.40 -3.70
C CYS A 42 3.76 1.87 -3.77
N LEU A 43 4.54 1.26 -2.90
CA LEU A 43 4.66 -0.21 -2.84
C LEU A 43 3.34 -0.85 -2.36
N LEU A 44 2.72 -0.31 -1.30
CA LEU A 44 1.43 -0.75 -0.80
C LEU A 44 0.36 -0.65 -1.88
N GLU A 45 0.25 0.49 -2.57
CA GLU A 45 -0.70 0.67 -3.68
C GLU A 45 -0.57 -0.44 -4.72
N ARG A 46 0.66 -0.86 -5.07
CA ARG A 46 0.87 -1.95 -6.03
C ARG A 46 0.54 -3.33 -5.48
N LEU A 47 0.78 -3.58 -4.19
CA LEU A 47 0.41 -4.84 -3.54
C LEU A 47 -1.11 -5.02 -3.42
N LEU A 48 -1.85 -3.91 -3.36
CA LEU A 48 -3.31 -3.87 -3.31
C LEU A 48 -3.99 -4.06 -4.68
N ARG A 49 -3.24 -4.03 -5.78
CA ARG A 49 -3.81 -4.24 -7.12
C ARG A 49 -3.80 -5.72 -7.51
N PRO A 50 -4.84 -6.20 -8.20
CA PRO A 50 -4.85 -7.53 -8.79
C PRO A 50 -3.69 -7.70 -9.78
N VAL A 51 -3.19 -8.93 -9.90
CA VAL A 51 -2.08 -9.23 -10.82
C VAL A 51 -2.51 -9.12 -12.28
N ALA A 52 -3.77 -9.42 -12.59
CA ALA A 52 -4.34 -9.34 -13.94
C ALA A 52 -4.28 -7.94 -14.55
N GLU A 53 -4.41 -6.87 -13.74
CA GLU A 53 -4.27 -5.48 -14.22
C GLU A 53 -2.83 -5.16 -14.69
N ALA A 54 -1.84 -6.00 -14.37
CA ALA A 54 -0.46 -5.88 -14.82
C ALA A 54 -0.13 -6.69 -16.10
N GLY A 55 -1.14 -7.27 -16.77
CA GLY A 55 -0.97 -7.94 -18.07
C GLY A 55 -0.62 -9.43 -18.03
N ALA A 56 -0.76 -10.09 -16.87
CA ALA A 56 -0.63 -11.54 -16.74
C ALA A 56 -2.02 -12.15 -16.53
N ALA A 57 -2.49 -12.92 -17.50
CA ALA A 57 -3.74 -13.66 -17.42
C ALA A 57 -3.69 -14.69 -16.29
N ASP A 58 -4.80 -14.83 -15.55
CA ASP A 58 -5.15 -15.90 -14.62
C ASP A 58 -4.84 -15.78 -13.11
N CYS A 59 -4.46 -14.60 -12.58
CA CYS A 59 -4.48 -14.39 -11.12
C CYS A 59 -5.16 -13.06 -10.74
N ASP A 60 -6.45 -13.12 -10.40
CA ASP A 60 -7.19 -12.01 -9.79
C ASP A 60 -6.92 -11.86 -8.28
N GLU A 61 -6.04 -12.70 -7.72
CA GLU A 61 -5.76 -12.68 -6.29
C GLU A 61 -4.97 -11.44 -5.88
N VAL A 62 -5.55 -10.67 -4.95
CA VAL A 62 -4.87 -9.57 -4.28
C VAL A 62 -4.00 -10.15 -3.17
N LEU A 63 -2.71 -9.77 -3.15
CA LEU A 63 -1.74 -10.30 -2.19
C LEU A 63 -2.05 -9.88 -0.74
N VAL A 64 -2.73 -8.75 -0.58
CA VAL A 64 -3.03 -8.17 0.72
C VAL A 64 -4.44 -8.57 1.15
N GLY A 65 -4.53 -9.41 2.18
CA GLY A 65 -5.82 -9.76 2.77
C GLY A 65 -6.50 -8.61 3.49
N ARG A 66 -7.84 -8.59 3.44
CA ARG A 66 -8.70 -7.59 4.08
C ARG A 66 -8.41 -7.38 5.57
N SER A 67 -8.36 -8.46 6.35
CA SER A 67 -8.15 -8.38 7.80
C SER A 67 -6.83 -7.72 8.18
N TRP A 68 -5.75 -8.00 7.42
CA TRP A 68 -4.47 -7.33 7.66
C TRP A 68 -4.57 -5.84 7.33
N PHE A 69 -5.21 -5.47 6.21
CA PHE A 69 -5.34 -4.08 5.81
C PHE A 69 -6.13 -3.25 6.83
N GLU A 70 -7.29 -3.73 7.27
CA GLU A 70 -8.13 -3.07 8.26
C GLU A 70 -7.37 -2.89 9.59
N ALA A 71 -6.68 -3.95 10.05
CA ALA A 71 -5.96 -3.92 11.32
C ALA A 71 -4.69 -3.06 11.31
N LYS A 72 -3.95 -3.02 10.19
CA LYS A 72 -2.61 -2.42 10.13
C LYS A 72 -2.57 -1.10 9.38
N MET A 73 -3.30 -1.00 8.27
CA MET A 73 -3.12 0.08 7.28
C MET A 73 -4.20 1.15 7.36
N GLN A 74 -5.46 0.79 7.63
CA GLN A 74 -6.58 1.73 7.54
C GLN A 74 -6.39 2.98 8.41
N GLY A 75 -6.10 2.79 9.70
CA GLY A 75 -5.81 3.92 10.61
C GLY A 75 -4.55 4.69 10.21
N ARG A 76 -3.52 4.00 9.72
CA ARG A 76 -2.26 4.62 9.29
C ARG A 76 -2.45 5.52 8.08
N LEU A 77 -3.19 5.06 7.08
CA LEU A 77 -3.50 5.83 5.89
C LEU A 77 -4.33 7.07 6.24
N SER A 78 -5.32 6.95 7.14
CA SER A 78 -6.10 8.09 7.61
C SER A 78 -5.23 9.20 8.23
N VAL A 79 -4.19 8.83 8.99
CA VAL A 79 -3.20 9.80 9.52
C VAL A 79 -2.37 10.41 8.38
N LEU A 80 -1.90 9.60 7.43
CA LEU A 80 -1.05 10.07 6.32
C LEU A 80 -1.81 10.94 5.30
N GLU A 81 -3.13 10.84 5.22
CA GLU A 81 -3.97 11.78 4.45
C GLU A 81 -3.98 13.20 5.04
N HIS A 82 -3.64 13.31 6.32
CA HIS A 82 -3.46 14.57 7.03
C HIS A 82 -1.98 14.90 7.26
N PHE A 83 -1.06 14.19 6.60
CA PHE A 83 0.39 14.38 6.73
C PHE A 83 0.80 15.84 6.60
N ASP A 84 1.74 16.30 7.42
CA ASP A 84 2.25 17.66 7.40
C ASP A 84 3.79 17.68 7.42
N TYR A 85 4.35 18.65 6.72
CA TYR A 85 5.79 18.83 6.59
C TYR A 85 6.11 20.29 6.25
N ALA A 86 6.42 21.05 7.29
CA ALA A 86 6.58 22.50 7.23
C ALA A 86 7.68 22.98 6.28
N GLU A 87 8.73 22.16 6.07
CA GLU A 87 9.88 22.52 5.23
C GLU A 87 9.55 22.57 3.73
N ASP A 88 8.62 21.72 3.26
CA ASP A 88 8.24 21.68 1.84
C ASP A 88 6.76 21.28 1.65
N PRO A 89 5.87 22.25 1.36
CA PRO A 89 4.46 22.00 1.09
C PRO A 89 4.19 21.07 -0.11
N ARG A 90 5.16 20.88 -1.01
CA ARG A 90 5.03 19.95 -2.14
C ARG A 90 5.09 18.50 -1.66
N VAL A 91 5.92 18.22 -0.65
CA VAL A 91 6.01 16.90 0.00
C VAL A 91 4.69 16.54 0.66
N VAL A 92 4.04 17.52 1.32
CA VAL A 92 2.70 17.34 1.91
C VAL A 92 1.70 16.82 0.86
N LYS A 93 1.61 17.52 -0.29
CA LYS A 93 0.70 17.10 -1.38
C LYS A 93 1.07 15.73 -1.93
N LEU A 94 2.37 15.44 -2.05
CA LEU A 94 2.86 14.17 -2.59
C LEU A 94 2.46 12.98 -1.70
N VAL A 95 2.75 13.06 -0.40
CA VAL A 95 2.44 11.98 0.56
C VAL A 95 0.93 11.80 0.70
N ARG A 96 0.17 12.89 0.85
CA ARG A 96 -1.30 12.81 0.97
C ARG A 96 -1.93 12.15 -0.26
N ARG A 97 -1.50 12.54 -1.47
CA ARG A 97 -1.99 11.92 -2.71
C ARG A 97 -1.70 10.43 -2.78
N ALA A 98 -0.49 10.01 -2.41
CA ALA A 98 -0.12 8.59 -2.38
C ALA A 98 -0.94 7.81 -1.32
N ALA A 99 -1.21 8.41 -0.16
CA ALA A 99 -2.05 7.79 0.88
C ALA A 99 -3.50 7.61 0.41
N THR A 100 -4.07 8.64 -0.22
CA THR A 100 -5.41 8.56 -0.81
C THR A 100 -5.47 7.54 -1.95
N ALA A 101 -4.46 7.47 -2.82
CA ALA A 101 -4.40 6.48 -3.90
C ALA A 101 -4.34 5.04 -3.35
N ALA A 102 -3.53 4.79 -2.33
CA ALA A 102 -3.48 3.48 -1.68
C ALA A 102 -4.82 3.11 -1.03
N ARG A 103 -5.47 4.06 -0.35
CA ARG A 103 -6.80 3.84 0.23
C ARG A 103 -7.86 3.52 -0.82
N GLN A 104 -7.95 4.31 -1.88
CA GLN A 104 -8.89 4.07 -2.98
C GLN A 104 -8.65 2.73 -3.68
N THR A 105 -7.38 2.33 -3.80
CA THR A 105 -7.02 1.02 -4.35
C THR A 105 -7.50 -0.11 -3.44
N ALA A 106 -7.30 0.01 -2.13
CA ALA A 106 -7.83 -0.96 -1.17
C ALA A 106 -9.37 -1.00 -1.18
N GLU A 107 -10.03 0.16 -1.25
CA GLU A 107 -11.49 0.26 -1.36
C GLU A 107 -11.99 -0.52 -2.58
N ARG A 108 -11.32 -0.39 -3.73
CA ARG A 108 -11.72 -1.07 -4.97
C ARG A 108 -11.48 -2.58 -4.96
N HIS A 109 -10.38 -3.06 -4.37
CA HIS A 109 -9.90 -4.43 -4.59
C HIS A 109 -9.81 -5.29 -3.33
N VAL A 110 -9.82 -4.70 -2.14
CA VAL A 110 -9.65 -5.41 -0.86
C VAL A 110 -10.87 -5.28 0.04
N LEU A 111 -11.57 -4.13 0.00
CA LEU A 111 -12.70 -3.83 0.88
C LEU A 111 -14.06 -3.93 0.18
N CYS A 112 -14.09 -3.94 -1.16
CA CYS A 112 -15.28 -4.34 -1.91
C CYS A 112 -15.46 -5.86 -1.76
N ASP A 113 -16.11 -6.28 -0.69
CA ASP A 113 -16.77 -7.60 -0.67
C ASP A 113 -18.02 -7.52 -1.56
N GLU A 114 -18.21 -8.55 -2.38
CA GLU A 114 -19.42 -8.84 -3.14
C GLU A 114 -20.62 -8.93 -2.17
N GLY A 115 -21.28 -7.80 -1.97
CA GLY A 115 -22.66 -7.78 -1.50
C GLY A 115 -23.59 -7.95 -2.69
N ASP A 116 -23.77 -9.18 -3.16
CA ASP A 116 -24.95 -9.62 -3.89
C ASP A 116 -25.08 -11.15 -3.65
N GLU A 117 -25.79 -11.51 -2.57
CA GLU A 117 -26.49 -12.80 -2.46
C GLU A 117 -27.61 -12.90 -3.50
#